data_AF-A0A9D7DMY9-F1
#
_entry.id   AF-A0A9D7DMY9-F1
#
_cell.length_a   1.000
_cell.length_b   1.000
_cell.length_c   1.000
_cell.angle_alpha   90.00
_cell.angle_beta   90.00
_cell.angle_gamma   90.00
#
_symmetry.space_group_name_H-M   'P 1'
#
loop_
_entity.id
_entity.type
_entity.pdbx_description
1 polymer ?
#
loop_
_entity_poly.entity_id
_entity_poly.type
_entity_poly.pdbx_seq_one_letter_code
_entity_poly.pdbx_strand_id
1 'polypeptide(L)'
;MPSNATPRRADALVQFIACNRLTDANNDGYFAPADCNDQNQAIFPGAVEVCDGADNDCDGQLDEAGGAFADNDGDGFGNPSVILACGVPGVANNLDCNDNNAQQYPGGPLPCPDCAPADQALILSDPDIFATASGCFGPCFGQGANATNCTSICLEGELSIGADCADCVAQYIVCVYSTCTPCLINPNSAACLQCRNIHRATRLMRTAPG
;
A
#
# COMPACT_ATOMS: atom_id res chain seq x y z
N MET A 1 54.54 -39.80 7.74
CA MET A 1 53.99 -38.69 8.55
C MET A 1 52.74 -38.20 7.82
N PRO A 2 51.52 -38.53 8.27
CA PRO A 2 50.31 -38.06 7.62
C PRO A 2 50.10 -36.59 7.99
N SER A 3 49.81 -35.78 6.98
CA SER A 3 49.57 -34.34 7.08
C SER A 3 48.33 -34.06 7.92
N ASN A 4 48.53 -33.28 8.99
CA ASN A 4 47.50 -32.70 9.84
C ASN A 4 46.76 -31.61 9.05
N ALA A 5 45.74 -32.00 8.28
CA ALA A 5 44.82 -31.05 7.66
C ALA A 5 43.76 -30.67 8.70
N THR A 6 43.85 -29.45 9.22
CA THR A 6 42.76 -28.82 9.96
C THR A 6 41.50 -28.76 9.07
N PRO A 7 40.32 -29.15 9.56
CA PRO A 7 39.10 -29.08 8.76
C PRO A 7 38.84 -27.62 8.39
N ARG A 8 38.58 -27.37 7.10
CA ARG A 8 38.31 -26.03 6.58
C ARG A 8 37.06 -25.50 7.26
N ARG A 9 37.08 -24.21 7.64
CA ARG A 9 35.99 -23.47 8.30
C ARG A 9 34.65 -23.41 7.54
N ALA A 10 34.50 -24.13 6.42
CA ALA A 10 33.24 -24.28 5.68
C ALA A 10 32.33 -25.38 6.26
N ASP A 11 32.85 -26.33 7.05
CA ASP A 11 32.06 -27.47 7.56
C ASP A 11 31.35 -27.21 8.90
N ALA A 12 31.67 -26.14 9.63
CA ALA A 12 31.06 -25.89 10.94
C ALA A 12 29.59 -25.43 10.86
N LEU A 13 29.18 -24.78 9.76
CA LEU A 13 27.80 -24.34 9.54
C LEU A 13 26.91 -25.50 9.08
N VAL A 14 27.45 -26.40 8.24
CA VAL A 14 26.76 -27.60 7.74
C VAL A 14 26.56 -28.63 8.86
N GLN A 15 27.50 -28.74 9.81
CA GLN A 15 27.39 -29.67 10.94
C GLN A 15 26.38 -29.21 12.03
N PHE A 16 26.07 -27.91 12.12
CA PHE A 16 25.16 -27.35 13.15
C PHE A 16 23.68 -27.57 12.79
N ILE A 17 23.35 -27.56 11.49
CA ILE A 17 21.97 -27.76 10.98
C ILE A 17 21.53 -29.23 11.17
N ALA A 18 22.45 -30.19 11.06
CA ALA A 18 22.15 -31.62 11.22
C ALA A 18 21.70 -32.04 12.63
N CYS A 19 21.94 -31.22 13.67
CA CYS A 19 21.59 -31.56 15.05
C CYS A 19 20.15 -31.18 15.44
N ASN A 20 19.45 -30.33 14.65
CA ASN A 20 18.15 -29.78 15.01
C ASN A 20 16.98 -30.09 14.06
N ARG A 21 17.14 -30.92 13.01
CA ARG A 21 16.08 -31.25 12.04
C ARG A 21 15.32 -30.04 11.46
N LEU A 22 15.96 -28.88 11.43
CA LEU A 22 15.44 -27.72 10.72
C LEU A 22 15.88 -27.88 9.27
N THR A 23 14.95 -28.32 8.42
CA THR A 23 15.12 -28.43 6.97
C THR A 23 14.46 -27.23 6.32
N ASP A 24 15.16 -26.66 5.35
CA ASP A 24 14.66 -25.67 4.39
C ASP A 24 14.98 -26.26 3.02
N ALA A 25 14.14 -27.19 2.58
CA ALA A 25 14.32 -27.98 1.37
C ALA A 25 13.86 -27.22 0.13
N ASN A 26 12.95 -26.26 0.28
CA ASN A 26 12.49 -25.40 -0.80
C ASN A 26 13.35 -24.11 -0.95
N ASN A 27 14.16 -23.70 0.05
CA ASN A 27 14.96 -22.47 0.12
C ASN A 27 14.14 -21.17 0.11
N ASP A 28 12.97 -21.14 0.74
CA ASP A 28 12.18 -19.92 0.94
C ASP A 28 12.59 -19.13 2.21
N GLY A 29 13.49 -19.69 3.01
CA GLY A 29 14.01 -19.08 4.24
C GLY A 29 13.21 -19.42 5.51
N TYR A 30 12.22 -20.29 5.40
CA TYR A 30 11.47 -20.87 6.50
C TYR A 30 11.89 -22.34 6.68
N PHE A 31 11.86 -22.81 7.94
CA PHE A 31 12.33 -24.16 8.27
C PHE A 31 11.17 -24.98 8.80
N ALA A 32 11.08 -26.26 8.40
CA ALA A 32 10.21 -27.21 9.05
C ALA A 32 10.55 -27.31 10.56
N PRO A 33 9.56 -27.43 11.47
CA PRO A 33 8.13 -27.62 11.21
C PRO A 33 7.30 -26.32 11.16
N ALA A 34 7.94 -25.14 11.16
CA ALA A 34 7.20 -23.88 11.04
C ALA A 34 6.68 -23.68 9.61
N ASP A 35 7.46 -24.10 8.61
CA ASP A 35 6.98 -24.29 7.25
C ASP A 35 6.14 -25.57 7.16
N CYS A 36 4.84 -25.40 6.87
CA CYS A 36 3.88 -26.46 6.70
C CYS A 36 4.03 -27.20 5.36
N ASN A 37 4.74 -26.63 4.37
CA ASN A 37 5.08 -27.26 3.11
C ASN A 37 6.51 -26.92 2.62
N ASP A 38 7.48 -27.61 3.23
CA ASP A 38 8.93 -27.58 2.92
C ASP A 38 9.30 -28.10 1.51
N GLN A 39 8.31 -28.22 0.60
CA GLN A 39 8.49 -28.53 -0.83
C GLN A 39 7.95 -27.44 -1.76
N ASN A 40 7.27 -26.42 -1.22
CA ASN A 40 6.64 -25.36 -1.99
C ASN A 40 7.00 -23.96 -1.45
N GLN A 41 7.81 -23.21 -2.19
CA GLN A 41 8.24 -21.85 -1.81
C GLN A 41 7.11 -20.81 -1.72
N ALA A 42 5.91 -21.14 -2.19
CA ALA A 42 4.74 -20.26 -2.09
C ALA A 42 3.95 -20.47 -0.79
N ILE A 43 4.30 -21.49 0.00
CA ILE A 43 3.62 -21.86 1.23
C ILE A 43 4.61 -21.71 2.37
N PHE A 44 4.39 -20.74 3.25
CA PHE A 44 5.28 -20.42 4.36
C PHE A 44 4.57 -19.51 5.36
N PRO A 45 5.04 -19.44 6.62
CA PRO A 45 4.50 -18.53 7.64
C PRO A 45 4.29 -17.09 7.17
N GLY A 46 3.02 -16.67 7.07
CA GLY A 46 2.60 -15.33 6.64
C GLY A 46 2.61 -15.10 5.12
N ALA A 47 2.59 -16.16 4.31
CA ALA A 47 2.30 -16.04 2.89
C ALA A 47 0.90 -15.44 2.63
N VAL A 48 0.62 -15.07 1.39
CA VAL A 48 -0.72 -14.63 1.00
C VAL A 48 -1.56 -15.85 0.70
N GLU A 49 -2.71 -15.96 1.36
CA GLU A 49 -3.71 -16.98 1.06
C GLU A 49 -4.25 -16.88 -0.38
N VAL A 50 -4.42 -18.04 -1.00
CA VAL A 50 -4.98 -18.23 -2.33
C VAL A 50 -6.06 -19.29 -2.20
N CYS A 51 -7.21 -19.10 -2.86
CA CYS A 51 -8.29 -20.09 -2.88
C CYS A 51 -7.92 -21.35 -3.68
N ASP A 52 -6.96 -22.15 -3.18
CA ASP A 52 -6.46 -23.38 -3.79
C ASP A 52 -6.67 -24.61 -2.91
N GLY A 53 -7.24 -24.45 -1.70
CA GLY A 53 -7.50 -25.53 -0.77
C GLY A 53 -6.28 -25.91 0.09
N ALA A 54 -5.24 -25.09 0.09
CA ALA A 54 -4.07 -25.23 0.95
C ALA A 54 -4.03 -24.13 2.03
N ASP A 55 -3.27 -24.41 3.10
CA ASP A 55 -2.88 -23.45 4.12
C ASP A 55 -1.62 -22.79 3.58
N ASN A 56 -1.73 -21.63 2.94
CA ASN A 56 -0.57 -21.00 2.30
C ASN A 56 0.30 -20.29 3.33
N ASP A 57 -0.30 -19.72 4.36
CA ASP A 57 0.36 -18.91 5.37
C ASP A 57 0.79 -19.69 6.62
N CYS A 58 0.52 -20.98 6.67
CA CYS A 58 0.85 -21.93 7.73
C CYS A 58 0.31 -21.55 9.12
N ASP A 59 -0.83 -20.86 9.21
CA ASP A 59 -1.50 -20.52 10.47
C ASP A 59 -2.42 -21.64 11.01
N GLY A 60 -2.67 -22.68 10.20
CA GLY A 60 -3.51 -23.82 10.51
C GLY A 60 -4.97 -23.69 10.07
N GLN A 61 -5.31 -22.62 9.35
CA GLN A 61 -6.58 -22.43 8.65
C GLN A 61 -6.39 -22.67 7.15
N LEU A 62 -7.50 -22.88 6.45
CA LEU A 62 -7.48 -23.11 5.01
C LEU A 62 -8.30 -22.00 4.37
N ASP A 63 -7.72 -21.34 3.37
CA ASP A 63 -8.41 -20.39 2.51
C ASP A 63 -9.17 -19.29 3.30
N GLU A 64 -8.64 -18.87 4.46
CA GLU A 64 -9.29 -17.90 5.37
C GLU A 64 -9.16 -16.44 4.90
N ALA A 65 -8.29 -16.20 3.92
CA ALA A 65 -8.20 -14.96 3.16
C ALA A 65 -8.01 -15.26 1.65
N GLY A 66 -7.98 -14.25 0.79
CA GLY A 66 -7.67 -14.42 -0.64
C GLY A 66 -8.87 -14.62 -1.58
N GLY A 67 -10.10 -14.59 -1.06
CA GLY A 67 -11.32 -14.67 -1.86
C GLY A 67 -11.77 -13.32 -2.41
N ALA A 68 -12.73 -12.71 -1.72
CA ALA A 68 -13.42 -11.49 -2.12
C ALA A 68 -13.35 -10.43 -1.02
N PHE A 69 -13.78 -9.21 -1.32
CA PHE A 69 -13.90 -8.12 -0.37
C PHE A 69 -15.37 -8.00 0.05
N ALA A 70 -15.61 -7.69 1.32
CA ALA A 70 -16.96 -7.43 1.82
C ALA A 70 -17.56 -6.24 1.09
N ASP A 71 -18.81 -6.39 0.64
CA ASP A 71 -19.63 -5.36 -0.02
C ASP A 71 -20.96 -5.32 0.73
N ASN A 72 -20.98 -4.53 1.81
CA ASN A 72 -22.09 -4.51 2.75
C ASN A 72 -23.26 -3.64 2.27
N ASP A 73 -23.01 -2.68 1.38
CA ASP A 73 -24.02 -1.77 0.87
C ASP A 73 -24.52 -2.10 -0.55
N GLY A 74 -23.83 -3.02 -1.24
CA GLY A 74 -24.27 -3.67 -2.47
C GLY A 74 -24.01 -2.85 -3.73
N ASP A 75 -23.00 -1.99 -3.75
CA ASP A 75 -22.66 -1.16 -4.91
C ASP A 75 -21.70 -1.82 -5.92
N GLY A 76 -21.15 -2.99 -5.57
CA GLY A 76 -20.21 -3.74 -6.40
C GLY A 76 -18.73 -3.43 -6.13
N PHE A 77 -18.43 -2.59 -5.15
CA PHE A 77 -17.11 -2.29 -4.62
C PHE A 77 -17.03 -2.81 -3.19
N GLY A 78 -15.88 -3.37 -2.83
CA GLY A 78 -15.69 -4.01 -1.54
C GLY A 78 -14.56 -3.40 -0.73
N ASN A 79 -14.66 -3.55 0.58
CA ASN A 79 -13.76 -2.93 1.55
C ASN A 79 -12.37 -3.61 1.55
N PRO A 80 -11.28 -2.90 1.23
CA PRO A 80 -9.93 -3.46 1.18
C PRO A 80 -9.41 -3.91 2.56
N SER A 81 -10.03 -3.44 3.65
CA SER A 81 -9.66 -3.82 5.02
C SER A 81 -10.38 -5.08 5.51
N VAL A 82 -11.37 -5.57 4.75
CA VAL A 82 -12.18 -6.75 5.11
C VAL A 82 -12.11 -7.76 3.97
N ILE A 83 -11.04 -8.55 3.97
CA ILE A 83 -10.88 -9.69 3.07
C ILE A 83 -11.72 -10.84 3.64
N LEU A 84 -12.57 -11.41 2.79
CA LEU A 84 -13.41 -12.54 3.13
C LEU A 84 -12.70 -13.86 2.78
N ALA A 85 -12.97 -14.88 3.59
CA ALA A 85 -12.58 -16.25 3.31
C ALA A 85 -13.17 -16.74 1.98
N CYS A 86 -12.52 -17.73 1.39
CA CYS A 86 -12.96 -18.28 0.12
C CYS A 86 -14.37 -18.90 0.22
N GLY A 87 -15.18 -18.71 -0.83
CA GLY A 87 -16.57 -19.18 -0.88
C GLY A 87 -17.57 -18.30 -0.12
N VAL A 88 -17.12 -17.28 0.61
CA VAL A 88 -18.01 -16.25 1.16
C VAL A 88 -18.38 -15.26 0.05
N PRO A 89 -19.68 -14.92 -0.13
CA PRO A 89 -20.09 -13.93 -1.12
C PRO A 89 -19.47 -12.55 -0.85
N GLY A 90 -18.92 -11.94 -1.90
CA GLY A 90 -18.34 -10.61 -1.90
C GLY A 90 -18.00 -10.19 -3.32
N VAL A 91 -17.21 -9.12 -3.46
CA VAL A 91 -16.80 -8.58 -4.77
C VAL A 91 -15.29 -8.58 -4.93
N ALA A 92 -14.79 -8.71 -6.16
CA ALA A 92 -13.35 -8.73 -6.44
C ALA A 92 -12.73 -7.32 -6.44
N ASN A 93 -13.55 -6.29 -6.63
CA ASN A 93 -13.11 -4.90 -6.67
C ASN A 93 -12.98 -4.39 -5.23
N ASN A 94 -11.78 -3.99 -4.81
CA ASN A 94 -11.48 -3.61 -3.43
C ASN A 94 -11.40 -2.10 -3.19
N LEU A 95 -12.04 -1.32 -4.07
CA LEU A 95 -11.88 0.12 -4.08
C LEU A 95 -12.92 0.84 -3.22
N ASP A 96 -13.70 0.15 -2.39
CA ASP A 96 -14.69 0.82 -1.55
C ASP A 96 -14.04 1.48 -0.33
N CYS A 97 -14.28 2.78 -0.19
CA CYS A 97 -13.77 3.58 0.92
C CYS A 97 -14.78 3.75 2.05
N ASN A 98 -16.04 3.34 1.87
CA ASN A 98 -17.04 3.25 2.92
C ASN A 98 -18.09 2.18 2.62
N ASP A 99 -17.81 0.98 3.13
CA ASP A 99 -18.62 -0.26 3.13
C ASP A 99 -20.00 -0.16 3.81
N ASN A 100 -20.49 1.04 4.09
CA ASN A 100 -21.87 1.23 4.57
C ASN A 100 -22.60 2.31 3.75
N ASN A 101 -22.03 2.75 2.64
CA ASN A 101 -22.56 3.80 1.79
C ASN A 101 -22.29 3.53 0.30
N ALA A 102 -23.29 2.94 -0.37
CA ALA A 102 -23.29 2.53 -1.78
C ALA A 102 -23.05 3.64 -2.82
N GLN A 103 -22.84 4.87 -2.36
CA GLN A 103 -22.49 6.00 -3.22
C GLN A 103 -21.00 6.34 -3.14
N GLN A 104 -20.26 5.72 -2.22
CA GLN A 104 -18.96 6.19 -1.75
C GLN A 104 -17.80 5.27 -2.16
N TYR A 105 -17.45 5.33 -3.43
CA TYR A 105 -16.36 4.58 -4.05
C TYR A 105 -15.66 5.44 -5.13
N PRO A 106 -14.45 5.10 -5.59
CA PRO A 106 -13.77 5.80 -6.67
C PRO A 106 -14.60 5.81 -7.96
N GLY A 107 -15.03 7.01 -8.38
CA GLY A 107 -15.92 7.21 -9.52
C GLY A 107 -17.43 7.16 -9.20
N GLY A 108 -17.81 7.06 -7.92
CA GLY A 108 -19.18 7.08 -7.45
C GLY A 108 -19.80 8.48 -7.31
N PRO A 109 -21.12 8.56 -7.00
CA PRO A 109 -21.84 9.82 -6.78
C PRO A 109 -21.32 10.66 -5.60
N LEU A 110 -20.76 10.01 -4.58
CA LEU A 110 -20.02 10.61 -3.49
C LEU A 110 -18.59 10.05 -3.55
N PRO A 111 -17.53 10.85 -3.68
CA PRO A 111 -16.19 10.27 -3.71
C PRO A 111 -15.63 10.09 -2.29
N CYS A 112 -14.50 9.38 -2.23
CA CYS A 112 -13.89 8.96 -0.98
C CYS A 112 -13.38 10.14 -0.14
N PRO A 113 -13.50 10.08 1.20
CA PRO A 113 -13.04 11.15 2.08
C PRO A 113 -11.52 11.20 2.20
N ASP A 114 -10.82 10.11 1.87
CA ASP A 114 -9.37 10.05 1.71
C ASP A 114 -9.01 9.79 0.24
N CYS A 115 -8.08 10.59 -0.27
CA CYS A 115 -7.61 10.59 -1.66
C CYS A 115 -6.78 9.32 -1.94
N ALA A 116 -7.35 8.34 -2.65
CA ALA A 116 -6.71 7.05 -2.88
C ALA A 116 -5.43 7.18 -3.73
N PRO A 117 -4.48 6.22 -3.66
CA PRO A 117 -3.24 6.29 -4.45
C PRO A 117 -3.48 6.44 -5.98
N ALA A 118 -4.60 5.92 -6.50
CA ALA A 118 -4.99 6.08 -7.90
C ALA A 118 -5.38 7.53 -8.25
N ASP A 119 -6.09 8.21 -7.36
CA ASP A 119 -6.47 9.62 -7.53
C ASP A 119 -5.25 10.54 -7.48
N GLN A 120 -4.30 10.23 -6.59
CA GLN A 120 -3.01 10.93 -6.50
C GLN A 120 -2.19 10.77 -7.80
N ALA A 121 -2.25 9.61 -8.45
CA ALA A 121 -1.58 9.38 -9.73
C ALA A 121 -2.20 10.21 -10.86
N LEU A 122 -3.52 10.42 -10.83
CA LEU A 122 -4.21 11.28 -11.79
C LEU A 122 -3.80 12.75 -11.62
N ILE A 123 -3.78 13.25 -10.38
CA ILE A 123 -3.36 14.63 -10.04
C ILE A 123 -1.92 14.90 -10.47
N LEU A 124 -1.01 13.94 -10.26
CA LEU A 124 0.39 14.05 -10.67
C LEU A 124 0.63 13.87 -12.17
N SER A 125 -0.35 13.34 -12.89
CA SER A 125 -0.26 13.15 -14.33
C SER A 125 -0.57 14.46 -15.09
N ASP A 126 -1.41 15.32 -14.53
CA ASP A 126 -1.89 16.55 -15.13
C ASP A 126 -1.15 17.81 -14.59
N PRO A 127 -0.35 18.49 -15.43
CA PRO A 127 0.41 19.66 -15.01
C PRO A 127 -0.47 20.89 -14.72
N ASP A 128 -1.66 20.99 -15.31
CA ASP A 128 -2.56 22.13 -15.16
C ASP A 128 -3.34 22.03 -13.84
N ILE A 129 -3.75 20.82 -13.45
CA ILE A 129 -4.36 20.54 -12.14
C ILE A 129 -3.34 20.85 -11.03
N PHE A 130 -2.10 20.37 -11.16
CA PHE A 130 -1.07 20.61 -10.15
C PHE A 130 -0.72 22.10 -10.01
N ALA A 131 -0.61 22.83 -11.13
CA ALA A 131 -0.33 24.27 -11.12
C ALA A 131 -1.46 25.06 -10.46
N THR A 132 -2.71 24.73 -10.79
CA THR A 132 -3.90 25.37 -10.21
C THR A 132 -4.02 25.08 -8.71
N ALA A 133 -3.82 23.83 -8.31
CA ALA A 133 -3.81 23.42 -6.90
C ALA A 133 -2.73 24.17 -6.09
N SER A 134 -1.52 24.31 -6.66
CA SER A 134 -0.43 25.07 -6.04
C SER A 134 -0.77 26.55 -5.91
N GLY A 135 -1.42 27.13 -6.92
CA GLY A 135 -1.92 28.51 -6.90
C GLY A 135 -2.99 28.74 -5.84
N CYS A 136 -3.92 27.79 -5.69
CA CYS A 136 -4.95 27.82 -4.66
C CYS A 136 -4.41 27.61 -3.24
N PHE A 137 -3.36 26.82 -3.07
CA PHE A 137 -2.75 26.59 -1.77
C PHE A 137 -2.00 27.81 -1.22
N GLY A 138 -1.34 28.59 -2.09
CA GLY A 138 -0.56 29.78 -1.71
C GLY A 138 -1.26 30.73 -0.72
N PRO A 139 -2.47 31.25 -1.00
CA PRO A 139 -3.21 32.13 -0.09
C PRO A 139 -3.76 31.40 1.16
N CYS A 140 -3.84 30.07 1.13
CA CYS A 140 -4.29 29.23 2.23
C CYS A 140 -3.14 28.77 3.14
N PHE A 141 -1.89 29.04 2.75
CA PHE A 141 -0.71 28.68 3.52
C PHE A 141 -0.70 29.37 4.90
N GLY A 142 -0.46 28.59 5.95
CA GLY A 142 -0.41 29.10 7.33
C GLY A 142 -1.76 29.14 8.05
N GLN A 143 -2.86 28.68 7.44
CA GLN A 143 -4.17 28.57 8.09
C GLN A 143 -4.33 27.34 9.02
N GLY A 144 -3.24 26.61 9.31
CA GLY A 144 -3.26 25.43 10.17
C GLY A 144 -4.23 24.36 9.62
N ALA A 145 -5.09 23.84 10.50
CA ALA A 145 -6.07 22.80 10.14
C ALA A 145 -7.07 23.21 9.05
N ASN A 146 -7.22 24.50 8.75
CA ASN A 146 -8.17 25.00 7.75
C ASN A 146 -7.57 25.15 6.34
N ALA A 147 -6.29 24.83 6.15
CA ALA A 147 -5.62 24.99 4.87
C ALA A 147 -6.25 24.12 3.76
N THR A 148 -6.72 22.91 4.09
CA THR A 148 -7.40 22.00 3.16
C THR A 148 -8.71 22.58 2.66
N ASN A 149 -9.61 22.95 3.56
CA ASN A 149 -10.91 23.53 3.21
C ASN A 149 -10.77 24.84 2.41
N CYS A 150 -9.82 25.71 2.79
CA CYS A 150 -9.53 26.94 2.03
C CYS A 150 -9.06 26.63 0.60
N THR A 151 -8.20 25.63 0.43
CA THR A 151 -7.66 25.25 -0.87
C THR A 151 -8.72 24.57 -1.74
N SER A 152 -9.59 23.76 -1.14
CA SER A 152 -10.72 23.10 -1.80
C SER A 152 -11.69 24.12 -2.40
N ILE A 153 -12.13 25.10 -1.60
CA ILE A 153 -13.04 26.18 -2.06
C ILE A 153 -12.45 26.95 -3.25
N CYS A 154 -11.14 27.20 -3.25
CA CYS A 154 -10.48 27.84 -4.38
C CYS A 154 -10.50 26.95 -5.64
N LEU A 155 -10.24 25.66 -5.49
CA LEU A 155 -10.20 24.71 -6.60
C LEU A 155 -11.57 24.50 -7.27
N GLU A 156 -12.65 24.50 -6.49
CA GLU A 156 -14.03 24.51 -7.03
C GLU A 156 -14.26 25.71 -7.96
N GLY A 157 -13.72 26.88 -7.61
CA GLY A 157 -13.84 28.11 -8.39
C GLY A 157 -12.97 28.14 -9.65
N GLU A 158 -11.77 27.56 -9.61
CA GLU A 158 -10.79 27.64 -10.70
C GLU A 158 -10.92 26.50 -11.72
N LEU A 159 -11.22 25.27 -11.27
CA LEU A 159 -11.25 24.09 -12.14
C LEU A 159 -12.67 23.64 -12.52
N SER A 160 -13.72 24.25 -11.95
CA SER A 160 -15.12 23.82 -12.13
C SER A 160 -15.32 22.33 -11.83
N ILE A 161 -14.58 21.80 -10.85
CA ILE A 161 -14.67 20.43 -10.36
C ILE A 161 -15.64 20.36 -9.18
N GLY A 162 -16.17 19.17 -8.90
CA GLY A 162 -17.00 18.95 -7.72
C GLY A 162 -16.21 19.15 -6.42
N ALA A 163 -16.91 19.56 -5.36
CA ALA A 163 -16.34 19.88 -4.04
C ALA A 163 -15.43 18.79 -3.50
N ASP A 164 -15.78 17.54 -3.73
CA ASP A 164 -15.02 16.44 -3.17
C ASP A 164 -13.75 16.11 -4.00
N CYS A 165 -13.76 16.36 -5.31
CA CYS A 165 -12.56 16.29 -6.14
C CYS A 165 -11.60 17.44 -5.77
N ALA A 166 -12.16 18.63 -5.53
CA ALA A 166 -11.42 19.76 -5.00
C ALA A 166 -10.81 19.44 -3.63
N ASP A 167 -11.53 18.72 -2.76
CA ASP A 167 -11.02 18.32 -1.45
C ASP A 167 -9.90 17.29 -1.56
N CYS A 168 -10.00 16.29 -2.44
CA CYS A 168 -8.93 15.31 -2.71
C CYS A 168 -7.64 16.02 -3.21
N VAL A 169 -7.77 16.95 -4.16
CA VAL A 169 -6.65 17.75 -4.68
C VAL A 169 -6.07 18.66 -3.58
N ALA A 170 -6.93 19.26 -2.76
CA ALA A 170 -6.54 20.10 -1.63
C ALA A 170 -5.79 19.31 -0.54
N GLN A 171 -6.28 18.14 -0.15
CA GLN A 171 -5.62 17.26 0.81
C GLN A 171 -4.24 16.85 0.31
N TYR A 172 -4.14 16.47 -0.97
CA TYR A 172 -2.86 16.10 -1.58
C TYR A 172 -1.87 17.27 -1.59
N ILE A 173 -2.28 18.44 -2.07
CA ILE A 173 -1.38 19.59 -2.22
C ILE A 173 -0.95 20.13 -0.85
N VAL A 174 -1.86 20.19 0.13
CA VAL A 174 -1.54 20.58 1.51
C VAL A 174 -0.56 19.58 2.12
N CYS A 175 -0.77 18.27 1.95
CA CYS A 175 0.13 17.23 2.42
C CYS A 175 1.54 17.38 1.82
N VAL A 176 1.64 17.56 0.50
CA VAL A 176 2.91 17.78 -0.20
C VAL A 176 3.60 19.01 0.35
N TYR A 177 2.94 20.17 0.39
CA TYR A 177 3.60 21.39 0.84
C TYR A 177 3.93 21.38 2.33
N SER A 178 3.09 20.84 3.21
CA SER A 178 3.37 20.73 4.65
C SER A 178 4.50 19.75 4.95
N THR A 179 4.61 18.67 4.19
CA THR A 179 5.66 17.64 4.38
C THR A 179 6.96 18.04 3.69
N CYS A 180 6.90 18.78 2.57
CA CYS A 180 8.04 19.13 1.74
C CYS A 180 8.58 20.56 1.98
N THR A 181 7.84 21.49 2.59
CA THR A 181 8.38 22.81 2.95
C THR A 181 9.64 22.75 3.82
N PRO A 182 9.81 21.78 4.75
CA PRO A 182 11.07 21.60 5.46
C PRO A 182 12.29 21.37 4.56
N CYS A 183 12.13 20.89 3.32
CA CYS A 183 13.23 20.76 2.36
C CYS A 183 13.84 22.10 1.95
N LEU A 184 13.05 23.18 1.95
CA LEU A 184 13.53 24.53 1.62
C LEU A 184 14.45 25.10 2.71
N ILE A 185 14.25 24.66 3.95
CA ILE A 185 14.97 25.13 5.13
C ILE A 185 16.13 24.18 5.47
N ASN A 186 15.88 22.87 5.43
CA ASN A 186 16.88 21.83 5.68
C ASN A 186 16.63 20.58 4.80
N PRO A 187 17.43 20.38 3.74
CA PRO A 187 17.28 19.27 2.81
C PRO A 187 17.56 17.88 3.41
N ASN A 188 18.16 17.83 4.60
CA ASN A 188 18.47 16.59 5.32
C ASN A 188 17.52 16.35 6.52
N SER A 189 16.49 17.17 6.69
CA SER A 189 15.49 16.95 7.74
C SER A 189 14.73 15.64 7.51
N ALA A 190 14.30 14.98 8.59
CA ALA A 190 13.50 13.75 8.52
C ALA A 190 12.22 13.95 7.67
N ALA A 191 11.57 15.10 7.83
CA ALA A 191 10.42 15.49 7.01
C ALA A 191 10.76 15.63 5.51
N CYS A 192 11.93 16.22 5.17
CA CYS A 192 12.37 16.30 3.79
C CYS A 192 12.71 14.94 3.17
N LEU A 193 13.31 14.04 3.95
CA LEU A 193 13.59 12.67 3.52
C LEU A 193 12.30 11.88 3.30
N GLN A 194 11.29 12.08 4.16
CA GLN A 194 9.95 11.50 4.02
C GLN A 194 9.23 12.02 2.76
N CYS A 195 9.26 13.34 2.52
CA CYS A 195 8.78 13.97 1.30
C CYS A 195 9.44 13.38 0.04
N ARG A 196 10.78 13.24 0.04
CA ARG A 196 11.51 12.62 -1.08
C ARG A 196 11.08 11.18 -1.35
N ASN A 197 10.69 10.42 -0.34
CA ASN A 197 10.22 9.05 -0.50
C ASN A 197 8.80 9.01 -1.11
N ILE A 198 7.91 9.92 -0.70
CA ILE A 198 6.57 10.10 -1.31
C ILE A 198 6.70 10.40 -2.81
N HIS A 199 7.59 11.31 -3.20
CA HIS A 199 7.84 11.63 -4.61
C HIS A 199 8.59 10.53 -5.39
N ARG A 200 9.38 9.67 -4.73
CA ARG A 200 10.04 8.53 -5.38
C ARG A 200 9.04 7.41 -5.71
N ALA A 201 8.14 7.10 -4.79
CA ALA A 201 7.10 6.09 -5.00
C ALA A 201 6.20 6.44 -6.19
N THR A 202 5.81 7.72 -6.30
CA THR A 202 4.97 8.23 -7.40
C THR A 202 5.71 8.30 -8.75
N ARG A 203 7.02 8.56 -8.75
CA ARG A 203 7.83 8.53 -9.99
C ARG A 203 7.97 7.13 -10.58
N LEU A 204 7.94 6.09 -9.75
CA LEU A 204 8.00 4.70 -10.17
C LEU A 204 6.67 4.23 -10.79
N MET A 205 5.53 4.71 -10.28
CA MET A 205 4.20 4.44 -10.87
C MET A 205 4.04 5.04 -12.27
N ARG A 206 4.67 6.19 -12.55
CA ARG A 206 4.62 6.86 -13.86
C ARG A 206 5.50 6.19 -14.94
N THR A 207 6.36 5.25 -14.55
CA THR A 207 7.27 4.52 -15.44
C THR A 207 6.90 3.05 -15.61
N ALA A 208 5.82 2.58 -14.98
CA ALA A 208 5.30 1.24 -15.21
C ALA A 208 4.61 1.22 -16.59
N PRO A 209 5.03 0.35 -17.53
CA PRO A 209 4.25 0.12 -18.74
C PRO A 209 2.93 -0.55 -18.34
N GLY A 210 1.82 -0.02 -18.87
CA GLY A 210 0.50 -0.65 -18.78
C GLY A 210 0.38 -1.89 -19.65
#